data_AF-Q9ZUR0-F1
#
_entry.id   AF-Q9ZUR0-F1
#
_cell.length_a   1.000
_cell.length_b   1.000
_cell.length_c   1.000
_cell.angle_alpha   90.00
_cell.angle_beta   90.00
_cell.angle_gamma   90.00
#
_symmetry.space_group_name_H-M   'P 1'
#
loop_
_entity.id
_entity.type
_entity.pdbx_description
1 polymer ?
#
loop_
_entity_poly.entity_id
_entity_poly.type
_entity_poly.pdbx_seq_one_letter_code
_entity_poly.pdbx_strand_id
1 'polypeptide(L)'
;MDVPTPPPAEIYLAIQLPNPLSILVNYLPVSVTPIETLRGLVSTLEPTAINMDEFMTWPDFVLPETPFRTYFTLLLERGARPAIYLEGVRLACNFITVAHGLTMLSSISPIDAYACFSHGLFLTATGNGREVEAVNATFWDLVPSFEAANTVGELVMYHISRLHAEGTRLWNRSWRFVVSPDCLGRCSYGACCRNCFFYWYARELCIFY
;
A
#
# COMPACT_ATOMS: atom_id res chain seq x y z
N MET A 1 -0.24 -0.17 -25.22
CA MET A 1 -1.24 -0.69 -24.26
C MET A 1 -0.86 -2.12 -24.02
N ASP A 2 -0.09 -2.35 -22.96
CA ASP A 2 0.22 -3.72 -22.54
C ASP A 2 -1.06 -4.36 -22.04
N VAL A 3 -1.35 -5.55 -22.53
CA VAL A 3 -2.43 -6.38 -22.01
C VAL A 3 -2.11 -6.64 -20.54
N PRO A 4 -3.00 -6.31 -19.58
CA PRO A 4 -2.75 -6.64 -18.19
C PRO A 4 -2.55 -8.15 -18.10
N THR A 5 -1.35 -8.59 -17.70
CA THR A 5 -1.11 -9.99 -17.37
C THR A 5 -2.16 -10.40 -16.33
N PRO A 6 -2.87 -11.52 -16.49
CA PRO A 6 -3.80 -11.96 -15.45
C PRO A 6 -3.02 -12.22 -14.15
N PRO A 7 -3.65 -12.01 -12.97
CA PRO A 7 -3.03 -12.37 -11.71
C PRO A 7 -2.64 -13.85 -11.73
N PRO A 8 -1.49 -14.23 -11.15
CA PRO A 8 -1.10 -15.63 -11.07
C PRO A 8 -2.11 -16.39 -10.22
N ALA A 9 -2.35 -17.65 -10.58
CA ALA A 9 -3.24 -18.52 -9.80
C ALA A 9 -2.64 -18.95 -8.46
N GLU A 10 -1.32 -18.76 -8.28
CA GLU A 10 -0.56 -19.21 -7.13
C GLU A 10 0.61 -18.26 -6.85
N ILE A 11 0.94 -18.11 -5.57
CA ILE A 11 2.16 -17.43 -5.09
C ILE A 11 3.18 -18.51 -4.77
N TYR A 12 4.40 -18.35 -5.27
CA TYR A 12 5.46 -19.32 -4.99
C TYR A 12 6.53 -18.72 -4.10
N LEU A 13 6.71 -19.30 -2.92
CA LEU A 13 7.75 -18.90 -2.00
C LEU A 13 9.09 -19.48 -2.46
N ALA A 14 10.01 -18.60 -2.89
CA ALA A 14 11.37 -18.98 -3.23
C ALA A 14 12.18 -19.21 -1.94
N ILE A 15 12.57 -20.45 -1.68
CA ILE A 15 13.43 -20.79 -0.53
C ILE A 15 14.88 -20.85 -1.00
N GLN A 16 15.73 -19.93 -0.53
CA GLN A 16 17.17 -20.10 -0.64
C GLN A 16 17.66 -21.02 0.49
N LEU A 17 18.12 -22.21 0.12
CA LEU A 17 18.79 -23.10 1.06
C LEU A 17 20.17 -22.50 1.44
N PRO A 18 20.63 -22.71 2.68
CA PRO A 18 21.86 -22.08 3.21
C PRO A 18 23.18 -22.53 2.56
N ASN A 19 23.13 -23.33 1.49
CA ASN A 19 24.32 -23.86 0.83
C ASN A 19 24.45 -23.29 -0.61
N PRO A 20 25.51 -22.52 -0.91
CA PRO A 20 25.68 -21.82 -2.18
C PRO A 20 25.84 -22.74 -3.40
N LEU A 21 26.06 -24.04 -3.19
CA LEU A 21 26.23 -25.05 -4.25
C LEU A 21 24.97 -25.86 -4.56
N SER A 22 23.86 -25.63 -3.85
CA SER A 22 22.58 -26.30 -4.09
C SER A 22 21.48 -25.27 -4.31
N ILE A 23 21.44 -24.68 -5.51
CA ILE A 23 20.31 -23.89 -5.98
C ILE A 23 19.20 -24.87 -6.40
N LEU A 24 18.58 -25.49 -5.42
CA LEU A 24 17.21 -25.98 -5.55
C LEU A 24 16.36 -24.88 -4.91
N VAL A 25 15.92 -23.91 -5.72
CA VAL A 25 14.83 -23.03 -5.32
C VAL A 25 13.59 -23.91 -5.31
N ASN A 26 13.26 -24.47 -4.15
CA ASN A 26 11.97 -25.12 -3.99
C ASN A 26 10.93 -24.00 -3.98
N TYR A 27 10.09 -24.00 -5.01
CA TYR A 27 8.90 -23.16 -5.09
C TYR A 27 7.80 -23.86 -4.29
N LEU A 28 7.50 -23.36 -3.10
CA LEU A 28 6.36 -23.85 -2.33
C LEU A 28 5.10 -23.05 -2.73
N PRO A 29 4.06 -23.71 -3.28
CA PRO A 29 2.79 -23.06 -3.54
C PRO A 29 2.14 -22.67 -2.22
N VAL A 30 1.97 -21.36 -1.99
CA VAL A 30 1.48 -20.83 -0.72
C VAL A 30 0.09 -21.36 -0.39
N SER A 31 -0.80 -21.49 -1.38
CA SER A 31 -2.20 -21.84 -1.14
C SER A 31 -2.42 -23.26 -0.58
N VAL A 32 -1.48 -24.17 -0.81
CA VAL A 32 -1.58 -25.59 -0.39
C VAL A 32 -0.49 -26.02 0.61
N THR A 33 0.48 -25.16 0.90
CA THR A 33 1.53 -25.46 1.88
C THR A 33 0.97 -25.32 3.30
N PRO A 34 1.20 -26.30 4.20
CA PRO A 34 0.78 -26.19 5.59
C PRO A 34 1.30 -24.91 6.26
N ILE A 35 0.42 -24.21 6.96
CA ILE A 35 0.73 -22.89 7.51
C ILE A 35 1.87 -22.93 8.53
N GLU A 36 2.04 -24.04 9.24
CA GLU A 36 3.13 -24.26 10.19
C GLU A 36 4.49 -24.31 9.49
N THR A 37 4.53 -24.86 8.27
CA THR A 37 5.74 -24.89 7.44
C THR A 37 6.09 -23.48 6.98
N LEU A 38 5.10 -22.74 6.49
CA LEU A 38 5.27 -21.33 6.10
C LEU A 38 5.72 -20.47 7.29
N ARG A 39 5.12 -20.66 8.47
CA ARG A 39 5.48 -19.96 9.72
C ARG A 39 6.93 -20.25 10.12
N GLY A 40 7.35 -21.51 10.07
CA GLY A 40 8.73 -21.91 10.33
C GLY A 40 9.71 -21.17 9.41
N LEU A 41 9.42 -21.11 8.12
CA LEU A 41 10.26 -20.40 7.15
C LEU A 41 10.32 -18.89 7.41
N VAL A 42 9.16 -18.23 7.50
CA VAL A 42 9.07 -16.77 7.73
C VAL A 42 9.76 -16.36 9.03
N SER A 43 9.70 -17.19 10.07
CA SER A 43 10.33 -16.90 11.37
C SER A 43 11.86 -16.76 11.30
N THR A 44 12.50 -17.34 10.29
CA THR A 44 13.96 -17.29 10.12
C THR A 44 14.44 -16.11 9.28
N LEU A 45 13.54 -15.42 8.57
CA LEU A 45 13.86 -14.30 7.70
C LEU A 45 13.83 -12.99 8.49
N GLU A 46 14.75 -12.08 8.19
CA GLU A 46 14.64 -10.69 8.63
C GLU A 46 13.49 -9.98 7.90
N PRO A 47 12.78 -9.01 8.52
CA PRO A 47 11.62 -8.36 7.88
C PRO A 47 11.96 -7.67 6.56
N THR A 48 13.21 -7.21 6.40
CA THR A 48 13.73 -6.58 5.19
C THR A 48 14.10 -7.55 4.08
N ALA A 49 14.25 -8.84 4.40
CA ALA A 49 14.60 -9.91 3.45
C ALA A 49 13.38 -10.62 2.85
N ILE A 50 12.16 -10.28 3.31
CA ILE A 50 10.92 -10.86 2.82
C ILE A 50 10.56 -10.20 1.47
N ASN A 51 10.54 -11.00 0.40
CA ASN A 51 10.04 -10.56 -0.89
C ASN A 51 8.50 -10.40 -0.83
N MET A 52 8.00 -9.23 -1.23
CA MET A 52 6.58 -8.90 -1.28
C MET A 52 6.14 -8.45 -2.69
N ASP A 53 6.96 -8.66 -3.71
CA ASP A 53 6.76 -8.14 -5.07
C ASP A 53 5.45 -8.65 -5.67
N GLU A 54 5.11 -9.93 -5.44
CA GLU A 54 3.85 -10.50 -5.92
C GLU A 54 2.64 -9.84 -5.27
N PHE A 55 2.69 -9.54 -3.97
CA PHE A 55 1.61 -8.81 -3.27
C PHE A 55 1.53 -7.34 -3.69
N MET A 56 2.67 -6.69 -3.96
CA MET A 56 2.69 -5.32 -4.48
C MET A 56 2.15 -5.26 -5.91
N THR A 57 2.41 -6.29 -6.72
CA THR A 57 1.87 -6.39 -8.08
C THR A 57 0.38 -6.75 -8.07
N TRP A 58 -0.02 -7.67 -7.18
CA TRP A 58 -1.37 -8.23 -7.04
C TRP A 58 -1.91 -8.02 -5.63
N PRO A 59 -2.27 -6.77 -5.28
CA PRO A 59 -2.70 -6.42 -3.92
C PRO A 59 -3.97 -7.16 -3.48
N ASP A 60 -4.82 -7.64 -4.39
CA ASP A 60 -6.02 -8.42 -4.05
C ASP A 60 -5.71 -9.66 -3.20
N PHE A 61 -4.49 -10.21 -3.29
CA PHE A 61 -4.06 -11.36 -2.49
C PHE A 61 -4.02 -11.09 -0.99
N VAL A 62 -4.12 -9.84 -0.55
CA VAL A 62 -4.21 -9.51 0.88
C VAL A 62 -5.66 -9.52 1.39
N LEU A 63 -6.65 -9.63 0.49
CA LEU A 63 -8.07 -9.59 0.87
C LEU A 63 -8.47 -10.82 1.70
N PRO A 64 -9.38 -10.68 2.68
CA PRO A 64 -9.73 -11.75 3.62
C PRO A 64 -10.17 -13.08 2.99
N GLU A 65 -10.85 -13.02 1.85
CA GLU A 65 -11.43 -14.19 1.16
C GLU A 65 -10.42 -14.99 0.33
N THR A 66 -9.19 -14.49 0.20
CA THR A 66 -8.17 -15.15 -0.62
C THR A 66 -7.46 -16.26 0.16
N PRO A 67 -7.01 -17.34 -0.52
CA PRO A 67 -6.23 -18.39 0.13
C PRO A 67 -4.87 -17.88 0.64
N PHE A 68 -4.40 -16.74 0.14
CA PHE A 68 -3.11 -16.13 0.50
C PHE A 68 -3.18 -15.31 1.80
N ARG A 69 -4.38 -14.99 2.30
CA ARG A 69 -4.55 -14.12 3.47
C ARG A 69 -3.80 -14.62 4.70
N THR A 70 -3.84 -15.93 4.95
CA THR A 70 -3.18 -16.53 6.13
C THR A 70 -1.67 -16.36 6.04
N TYR A 71 -1.08 -16.57 4.87
CA TYR A 71 0.34 -16.35 4.64
C TYR A 71 0.69 -14.87 4.76
N PHE A 72 -0.07 -13.97 4.12
CA PHE A 72 0.12 -12.53 4.24
C PHE A 72 0.10 -12.06 5.71
N THR A 73 -0.79 -12.62 6.53
CA THR A 73 -0.86 -12.32 7.97
C THR A 73 0.44 -12.68 8.69
N LEU A 74 1.12 -13.78 8.32
CA LEU A 74 2.44 -14.11 8.87
C LEU A 74 3.49 -13.05 8.51
N LEU A 75 3.47 -12.55 7.27
CA LEU A 75 4.42 -11.53 6.81
C LEU A 75 4.19 -10.20 7.53
N LEU A 76 2.91 -9.88 7.78
CA LEU A 76 2.51 -8.73 8.57
C LEU A 76 2.95 -8.87 10.03
N GLU A 77 2.69 -10.01 10.67
CA GLU A 77 3.16 -10.33 12.04
C GLU A 77 4.69 -10.23 12.16
N ARG A 78 5.41 -10.61 11.10
CA ARG A 78 6.87 -10.51 11.05
C ARG A 78 7.38 -9.07 10.90
N GLY A 79 6.52 -8.14 10.51
CA GLY A 79 6.85 -6.72 10.34
C GLY A 79 7.43 -6.37 8.97
N ALA A 80 7.10 -7.15 7.93
CA ALA A 80 7.48 -6.81 6.56
C ALA A 80 6.86 -5.45 6.18
N ARG A 81 7.69 -4.44 5.86
CA ARG A 81 7.21 -3.08 5.57
C ARG A 81 6.15 -3.02 4.47
N PRO A 82 6.31 -3.72 3.32
CA PRO A 82 5.26 -3.72 2.30
C PRO A 82 3.95 -4.36 2.78
N ALA A 83 4.01 -5.33 3.70
CA ALA A 83 2.80 -5.92 4.29
C ALA A 83 2.07 -4.92 5.21
N ILE A 84 2.81 -4.18 6.04
CA ILE A 84 2.27 -3.09 6.87
C ILE A 84 1.61 -2.03 5.97
N TYR A 85 2.28 -1.66 4.89
CA TYR A 85 1.76 -0.73 3.89
C TYR A 85 0.45 -1.22 3.27
N LEU A 86 0.42 -2.41 2.67
CA LEU A 86 -0.76 -2.94 1.98
C LEU A 86 -1.95 -3.14 2.93
N GLU A 87 -1.71 -3.67 4.13
CA GLU A 87 -2.77 -3.80 5.14
C GLU A 87 -3.27 -2.42 5.63
N GLY A 88 -2.34 -1.47 5.81
CA GLY A 88 -2.66 -0.10 6.15
C GLY A 88 -3.58 0.55 5.12
N VAL A 89 -3.27 0.40 3.82
CA VAL A 89 -4.12 0.88 2.72
C VAL A 89 -5.49 0.18 2.75
N ARG A 90 -5.53 -1.16 2.85
CA ARG A 90 -6.79 -1.93 2.89
C ARG A 90 -7.71 -1.45 4.00
N LEU A 91 -7.17 -1.24 5.20
CA LEU A 91 -7.94 -0.75 6.35
C LEU A 91 -8.33 0.73 6.19
N ALA A 92 -7.46 1.56 5.61
CA ALA A 92 -7.73 2.98 5.36
C ALA A 92 -8.85 3.21 4.33
N CYS A 93 -9.03 2.28 3.39
CA CYS A 93 -10.13 2.33 2.41
C CYS A 93 -11.53 2.15 3.03
N ASN A 94 -11.65 1.72 4.29
CA ASN A 94 -12.92 1.46 4.95
C ASN A 94 -13.13 2.40 6.15
N PHE A 95 -14.32 3.02 6.23
CA PHE A 95 -14.64 4.04 7.24
C PHE A 95 -14.49 3.56 8.67
N ILE A 96 -14.85 2.30 8.92
CA ILE A 96 -14.82 1.70 10.25
C ILE A 96 -13.37 1.49 10.71
N THR A 97 -12.47 1.19 9.78
CA THR A 97 -11.08 0.79 10.08
C THR A 97 -10.04 1.86 9.74
N VAL A 98 -10.45 3.03 9.25
CA VAL A 98 -9.53 4.05 8.74
C VAL A 98 -8.48 4.50 9.73
N ALA A 99 -8.86 4.68 11.00
CA ALA A 99 -7.96 5.14 12.04
C ALA A 99 -6.84 4.10 12.28
N HIS A 100 -7.17 2.82 12.20
CA HIS A 100 -6.20 1.74 12.29
C HIS A 100 -5.27 1.73 11.06
N GLY A 101 -5.84 1.86 9.86
CA GLY A 101 -5.05 1.97 8.63
C GLY A 101 -4.07 3.13 8.66
N LEU A 102 -4.52 4.32 9.07
CA LEU A 102 -3.69 5.52 9.25
C LEU A 102 -2.56 5.29 10.28
N THR A 103 -2.84 4.58 11.38
CA THR A 103 -1.83 4.25 12.40
C THR A 103 -0.74 3.32 11.84
N MET A 104 -1.12 2.33 11.03
CA MET A 104 -0.16 1.45 10.36
C MET A 104 0.70 2.22 9.35
N LEU A 105 0.06 3.03 8.49
CA LEU A 105 0.76 3.83 7.49
C LEU A 105 1.71 4.84 8.13
N SER A 106 1.28 5.52 9.20
CA SER A 106 2.11 6.50 9.91
C SER A 106 3.37 5.87 10.50
N SER A 107 3.29 4.62 11.00
CA SER A 107 4.42 3.90 11.61
C SER A 107 5.63 3.69 10.69
N ILE A 108 5.40 3.62 9.37
CA ILE A 108 6.44 3.42 8.36
C ILE A 108 6.60 4.60 7.40
N SER A 109 5.70 5.59 7.46
CA SER A 109 5.74 6.80 6.62
C SER A 109 7.06 7.58 6.62
N PRO A 110 7.88 7.64 7.70
CA PRO A 110 9.13 8.40 7.66
C PRO A 110 10.21 7.80 6.75
N ILE A 111 10.06 6.54 6.33
CA ILE A 111 11.10 5.77 5.63
C ILE A 111 10.58 5.01 4.39
N ASP A 112 9.28 5.09 4.10
CA ASP A 112 8.65 4.40 2.98
C ASP A 112 7.76 5.37 2.19
N ALA A 113 8.12 5.62 0.93
CA ALA A 113 7.45 6.63 0.11
C ALA A 113 5.99 6.27 -0.19
N TYR A 114 5.67 4.98 -0.38
CA TYR A 114 4.30 4.54 -0.64
C TYR A 114 3.42 4.73 0.59
N ALA A 115 3.92 4.33 1.77
CA ALA A 115 3.19 4.53 3.02
C ALA A 115 3.06 6.01 3.38
N CYS A 116 4.11 6.80 3.16
CA CYS A 116 4.08 8.26 3.35
C CYS A 116 3.03 8.90 2.46
N PHE A 117 3.01 8.53 1.18
CA PHE A 117 2.04 9.06 0.24
C PHE A 117 0.61 8.68 0.62
N SER A 118 0.35 7.39 0.89
CA SER A 118 -0.97 6.94 1.35
C SER A 118 -1.40 7.62 2.65
N HIS A 119 -0.50 7.78 3.62
CA HIS A 119 -0.78 8.48 4.87
C HIS A 119 -1.25 9.92 4.61
N GLY A 120 -0.49 10.69 3.82
CA GLY A 120 -0.84 12.06 3.45
C GLY A 120 -2.15 12.15 2.67
N LEU A 121 -2.39 11.20 1.77
CA LEU A 121 -3.60 11.09 0.96
C LEU A 121 -4.86 10.87 1.82
N PHE A 122 -4.83 9.88 2.73
CA PHE A 122 -5.95 9.60 3.63
C PHE A 122 -6.15 10.72 4.67
N LEU A 123 -5.09 11.33 5.20
CA LEU A 123 -5.22 12.50 6.10
C LEU A 123 -5.88 13.69 5.40
N THR A 124 -5.48 13.95 4.15
CA THR A 124 -6.07 15.03 3.33
C THR A 124 -7.57 14.84 3.15
N ALA A 125 -7.95 13.59 2.92
CA ALA A 125 -9.32 13.18 2.66
C ALA A 125 -10.25 13.12 3.86
N THR A 126 -9.71 12.74 5.03
CA THR A 126 -10.45 12.73 6.29
C THR A 126 -10.52 14.12 6.92
N GLY A 127 -9.88 15.13 6.31
CA GLY A 127 -9.92 16.51 6.78
C GLY A 127 -8.92 16.85 7.88
N ASN A 128 -7.91 16.00 8.11
CA ASN A 128 -6.86 16.21 9.11
C ASN A 128 -5.72 17.08 8.57
N GLY A 129 -6.07 18.24 7.98
CA GLY A 129 -5.15 19.06 7.18
C GLY A 129 -3.90 19.58 7.90
N ARG A 130 -3.90 19.68 9.25
CA ARG A 130 -2.72 20.12 10.01
C ARG A 130 -1.57 19.11 10.01
N GLU A 131 -1.88 17.83 9.91
CA GLU A 131 -0.85 16.77 9.89
C GLU A 131 -0.29 16.55 8.47
N VAL A 132 -1.04 16.96 7.44
CA VAL A 132 -0.67 16.79 6.02
C VAL A 132 0.61 17.54 5.67
N GLU A 133 0.86 18.72 6.24
CA GLU A 133 2.04 19.53 5.90
C GLU A 133 3.35 18.83 6.25
N ALA A 134 3.44 18.25 7.45
CA ALA A 134 4.62 17.51 7.89
C ALA A 134 4.85 16.24 7.06
N VAL A 135 3.76 15.53 6.73
CA VAL A 135 3.82 14.35 5.86
C VAL A 135 4.23 14.74 4.44
N ASN A 136 3.78 15.88 3.92
CA ASN A 136 4.17 16.38 2.61
C ASN A 136 5.66 16.70 2.54
N ALA A 137 6.20 17.41 3.54
CA ALA A 137 7.63 17.67 3.60
C ALA A 137 8.43 16.34 3.60
N THR A 138 8.05 15.41 4.46
CA THR A 138 8.68 14.07 4.55
C THR A 138 8.62 13.33 3.21
N PHE A 139 7.48 13.35 2.53
CA PHE A 139 7.32 12.69 1.24
C PHE A 139 8.28 13.25 0.19
N TRP A 140 8.43 14.57 0.12
CA TRP A 140 9.35 15.22 -0.82
C TRP A 140 10.83 14.99 -0.50
N ASP A 141 11.17 14.61 0.73
CA ASP A 141 12.52 14.17 1.10
C ASP A 141 12.78 12.70 0.68
N LEU A 142 11.72 11.88 0.57
CA LEU A 142 11.80 10.47 0.17
C LEU A 142 11.85 10.26 -1.34
N VAL A 143 11.32 11.20 -2.14
CA VAL A 143 11.25 11.07 -3.60
C VAL A 143 12.19 12.05 -4.31
N PRO A 144 12.99 11.61 -5.29
CA PRO A 144 14.01 12.45 -5.90
C PRO A 144 13.45 13.48 -6.90
N SER A 145 12.22 13.30 -7.38
CA SER A 145 11.63 14.13 -8.42
C SER A 145 10.10 14.10 -8.39
N PHE A 146 9.48 15.03 -9.12
CA PHE A 146 8.03 15.02 -9.37
C PHE A 146 7.58 13.79 -10.16
N GLU A 147 8.40 13.30 -11.08
CA GLU A 147 8.10 12.10 -11.86
C GLU A 147 8.04 10.87 -10.94
N ALA A 148 9.03 10.69 -10.06
CA ALA A 148 9.02 9.63 -9.07
C ALA A 148 7.81 9.76 -8.12
N ALA A 149 7.45 10.98 -7.73
CA ALA A 149 6.25 11.22 -6.94
C ALA A 149 4.97 10.78 -7.67
N ASN A 150 4.86 11.07 -8.97
CA ASN A 150 3.72 10.61 -9.79
C ASN A 150 3.66 9.09 -9.88
N THR A 151 4.80 8.41 -10.11
CA THR A 151 4.84 6.94 -10.11
C THR A 151 4.35 6.36 -8.79
N VAL A 152 4.78 6.92 -7.66
CA VAL A 152 4.27 6.51 -6.33
C VAL A 152 2.76 6.73 -6.23
N GLY A 153 2.28 7.90 -6.66
CA GLY A 153 0.86 8.24 -6.65
C GLY A 153 0.02 7.28 -7.48
N GLU A 154 0.42 7.01 -8.73
CA GLU A 154 -0.27 6.07 -9.62
C GLU A 154 -0.30 4.65 -9.05
N LEU A 155 0.82 4.16 -8.51
CA LEU A 155 0.89 2.82 -7.92
C LEU A 155 0.01 2.71 -6.68
N VAL A 156 -0.02 3.74 -5.83
CA VAL A 156 -0.90 3.78 -4.65
C VAL A 156 -2.37 3.81 -5.06
N MET A 157 -2.73 4.60 -6.07
CA MET A 157 -4.09 4.63 -6.59
C MET A 157 -4.51 3.28 -7.17
N TYR A 158 -3.60 2.60 -7.87
CA TYR A 158 -3.79 1.21 -8.29
C TYR A 158 -4.05 0.31 -7.08
N HIS A 159 -3.21 0.32 -6.04
CA HIS A 159 -3.45 -0.50 -4.85
C HIS A 159 -4.80 -0.20 -4.18
N ILE A 160 -5.17 1.07 -4.04
CA ILE A 160 -6.49 1.45 -3.51
C ILE A 160 -7.62 0.88 -4.37
N SER A 161 -7.49 0.96 -5.71
CA SER A 161 -8.47 0.42 -6.68
C SER A 161 -8.65 -1.10 -6.61
N ARG A 162 -7.76 -1.82 -5.94
CA ARG A 162 -7.81 -3.29 -5.79
C ARG A 162 -8.18 -3.70 -4.37
N LEU A 163 -7.80 -2.90 -3.38
CA LEU A 163 -8.00 -3.17 -1.96
C LEU A 163 -9.31 -2.65 -1.41
N HIS A 164 -10.03 -1.82 -2.17
CA HIS A 164 -11.39 -1.47 -1.79
C HIS A 164 -12.27 -2.73 -1.84
N ALA A 165 -12.93 -3.04 -0.72
CA ALA A 165 -13.90 -4.13 -0.69
C ALA A 165 -15.28 -3.61 -1.13
N GLU A 166 -15.84 -4.19 -2.19
CA GLU A 166 -17.26 -4.00 -2.52
C GLU A 166 -18.13 -4.53 -1.36
N GLY A 167 -19.03 -3.70 -0.83
CA GLY A 167 -20.07 -4.14 0.11
C GLY A 167 -19.90 -3.77 1.59
N THR A 168 -18.72 -3.34 2.05
CA THR A 168 -18.60 -2.66 3.36
C THR A 168 -18.96 -1.19 3.21
N ARG A 169 -19.78 -0.63 4.12
CA ARG A 169 -20.25 0.78 4.11
C ARG A 169 -19.17 1.71 3.56
N LEU A 170 -19.29 1.98 2.26
CA LEU A 170 -18.35 2.80 1.52
C LEU A 170 -18.38 4.17 2.18
N TRP A 171 -17.26 4.89 2.08
CA TRP A 171 -17.18 6.31 2.38
C TRP A 171 -18.04 7.14 1.42
N ASN A 172 -19.29 6.76 1.17
CA ASN A 172 -20.20 7.40 0.25
C ASN A 172 -20.32 8.87 0.69
N ARG A 173 -19.75 9.79 -0.11
CA ARG A 173 -19.73 11.24 0.14
C ARG A 173 -19.04 11.71 1.43
N SER A 174 -18.16 10.88 2.01
CA SER A 174 -17.56 11.14 3.33
C SER A 174 -16.14 11.73 3.26
N TRP A 175 -15.47 11.64 2.11
CA TRP A 175 -14.19 12.31 1.88
C TRP A 175 -14.46 13.81 1.75
N ARG A 176 -13.99 14.57 2.73
CA ARG A 176 -14.21 16.02 2.80
C ARG A 176 -12.87 16.70 2.89
N PHE A 177 -12.58 17.54 1.91
CA PHE A 177 -11.54 18.54 2.03
C PHE A 177 -11.98 19.57 3.08
N VAL A 178 -11.65 19.32 4.34
CA VAL A 178 -11.96 20.27 5.42
C VAL A 178 -11.05 21.50 5.31
N VAL A 179 -9.81 21.31 4.84
CA VAL A 179 -8.82 22.38 4.64
C VAL A 179 -8.07 22.11 3.34
N SER A 180 -8.09 23.06 2.40
CA SER A 180 -7.32 23.00 1.14
C SER A 180 -6.32 24.16 1.05
N PRO A 181 -5.17 24.00 0.38
CA PRO A 181 -4.23 25.09 0.18
C PRO A 181 -4.80 26.13 -0.79
N ASP A 182 -4.47 27.41 -0.58
CA ASP A 182 -4.88 28.50 -1.48
C ASP A 182 -4.35 28.32 -2.92
N CYS A 183 -3.27 27.54 -3.10
CA CYS A 183 -2.72 27.21 -4.43
C CYS A 183 -3.64 26.34 -5.27
N LEU A 184 -4.63 25.66 -4.68
CA LEU A 184 -5.31 24.55 -5.34
C LEU A 184 -6.08 24.99 -6.57
N GLY A 185 -6.74 26.14 -6.52
CA GLY A 185 -7.46 26.72 -7.66
C GLY A 185 -6.56 27.23 -8.78
N ARG A 186 -5.23 27.25 -8.59
CA ARG A 186 -4.23 27.68 -9.58
C ARG A 186 -3.41 26.52 -10.15
N CYS A 187 -3.63 25.31 -9.63
CA CYS A 187 -2.96 24.08 -10.09
C CYS A 187 -3.85 23.35 -11.11
N SER A 188 -3.24 22.60 -12.04
CA SER A 188 -3.95 21.71 -12.97
C SER A 188 -3.33 20.32 -13.00
N TYR A 189 -4.04 19.36 -13.62
CA TYR A 189 -3.48 18.05 -13.95
C TYR A 189 -2.17 18.24 -14.74
N GLY A 190 -1.09 17.58 -14.32
CA GLY A 190 0.25 17.73 -14.92
C GLY A 190 1.01 19.01 -14.56
N ALA A 191 0.39 19.97 -13.84
CA ALA A 191 1.03 21.20 -13.36
C ALA A 191 0.56 21.54 -11.93
N CYS A 192 0.63 20.55 -11.03
CA CYS A 192 0.38 20.76 -9.61
C CYS A 192 1.69 21.07 -8.88
N CYS A 193 1.64 21.94 -7.88
CA CYS A 193 2.79 22.21 -7.02
C CYS A 193 2.89 21.18 -5.88
N ARG A 194 4.03 21.17 -5.19
CA ARG A 194 4.32 20.22 -4.10
C ARG A 194 3.27 20.26 -2.98
N ASN A 195 2.72 21.43 -2.67
CA ASN A 195 1.72 21.61 -1.61
C ASN A 195 0.34 21.09 -2.01
N CYS A 196 0.05 21.11 -3.32
CA CYS A 196 -1.23 20.76 -3.87
C CYS A 196 -1.27 19.29 -4.37
N PHE A 197 -0.16 18.53 -4.23
CA PHE A 197 0.02 17.17 -4.76
C PHE A 197 -0.96 16.14 -4.17
N PHE A 198 -1.02 15.99 -2.85
CA PHE A 198 -1.96 15.06 -2.21
C PHE A 198 -3.42 15.41 -2.47
N TYR A 199 -3.75 16.70 -2.50
CA TYR A 199 -5.10 17.18 -2.79
C TYR A 199 -5.58 16.78 -4.17
N TRP A 200 -4.65 16.76 -5.14
CA TRP A 200 -4.96 16.32 -6.49
C TRP A 200 -5.38 14.84 -6.53
N TYR A 201 -4.60 13.95 -5.90
CA TYR A 201 -4.95 12.53 -5.84
C TYR A 201 -6.16 12.24 -4.93
N ALA A 202 -6.29 12.98 -3.83
CA ALA A 202 -7.46 12.86 -2.96
C ALA A 202 -8.74 13.23 -3.72
N ARG A 203 -8.68 14.17 -4.66
CA ARG A 203 -9.82 14.50 -5.51
C ARG A 203 -10.23 13.33 -6.39
N GLU A 204 -9.28 12.62 -6.97
CA GLU A 204 -9.57 11.41 -7.76
C GLU A 204 -10.24 10.34 -6.87
N LEU A 205 -9.76 10.15 -5.64
CA LEU A 205 -10.43 9.24 -4.68
C LEU A 205 -11.88 9.65 -4.36
N CYS A 206 -12.19 10.94 -4.32
CA CYS A 206 -13.55 11.44 -4.04
C CYS A 206 -14.49 11.44 -5.26
N ILE A 207 -13.95 11.47 -6.49
CA ILE A 207 -14.75 11.57 -7.72
C ILE A 207 -15.13 10.19 -8.25
N PHE A 208 -14.29 9.18 -8.03
CA PHE A 208 -14.53 7.82 -8.49
C PHE A 208 -15.40 6.96 -7.55
N TYR A 209 -15.86 7.50 -6.40
CA TYR A 209 -16.71 6.78 -5.42
C TYR A 209 -17.86 7.62 -4.84
#